data_AF-A0A0A9YP48-F1
#
_entry.id   AF-A0A0A9YP48-F1
#
_cell.length_a   1.000
_cell.length_b   1.000
_cell.length_c   1.000
_cell.angle_alpha   90.00
_cell.angle_beta   90.00
_cell.angle_gamma   90.00
#
_symmetry.space_group_name_H-M   'P 1'
#
loop_
_entity.id
_entity.type
_entity.pdbx_description
1 polymer ?
#
loop_
_entity_poly.entity_id
_entity_poly.type
_entity_poly.pdbx_seq_one_letter_code
_entity_poly.pdbx_strand_id
1 'polypeptide(L)'
;MRQLYEECALYVSVEPCIMCAQVITLLRIPVVYAGCPNTKFGGCGSVLSIHTLRPPGQWLRYVSPDSSAGAALRPNFHYDPGHRSQRAIELLQQFYGRGNPNAPDHKRERPLKFDTEVAPVRENRHLYTNDTQW
;
A
#
# COMPACT_ATOMS: atom_id res chain seq x y z
N MET A 1 -11.92 21.41 -0.83
CA MET A 1 -11.52 20.00 -1.03
C MET A 1 -10.16 19.61 -0.44
N ARG A 2 -9.25 20.53 -0.07
CA ARG A 2 -7.85 20.18 0.31
C ARG A 2 -7.62 19.65 1.74
N GLN A 3 -8.62 19.55 2.61
CA GLN A 3 -8.38 19.29 4.05
C GLN A 3 -8.76 17.87 4.53
N LEU A 4 -9.48 17.06 3.75
CA LEU A 4 -10.03 15.80 4.25
C LEU A 4 -8.97 14.72 4.53
N TYR A 5 -7.87 14.69 3.78
CA TYR A 5 -6.92 13.57 3.80
C TYR A 5 -5.67 13.82 4.65
N GLU A 6 -5.44 15.06 5.11
CA GLU A 6 -4.26 15.41 5.90
C GLU A 6 -4.30 14.84 7.33
N GLU A 7 -5.48 14.42 7.79
CA GLU A 7 -5.71 13.78 9.10
C GLU A 7 -5.98 12.27 8.98
N CYS A 8 -5.82 11.69 7.79
CA CYS A 8 -6.10 10.28 7.53
C CYS A 8 -4.86 9.40 7.60
N ALA A 9 -5.02 8.18 8.10
CA ALA A 9 -4.05 7.10 7.93
C ALA A 9 -4.54 6.12 6.85
N LEU A 10 -3.67 5.77 5.90
CA LEU A 10 -4.00 4.83 4.83
C LEU A 10 -3.46 3.44 5.16
N TYR A 11 -4.34 2.45 5.28
CA TYR A 11 -3.99 1.04 5.42
C TYR A 11 -4.23 0.31 4.10
N VAL A 12 -3.20 -0.36 3.58
CA VAL A 12 -3.28 -1.14 2.34
C VAL A 12 -2.69 -2.52 2.53
N SER A 13 -3.29 -3.55 1.92
CA SER A 13 -2.77 -4.92 2.01
C SER A 13 -1.42 -5.05 1.30
N VAL A 14 -1.24 -4.37 0.18
CA VAL A 14 -0.04 -4.42 -0.66
C VAL A 14 0.55 -3.02 -0.75
N GLU A 15 1.87 -2.92 -0.72
CA GLU A 15 2.60 -1.67 -0.94
C GLU A 15 2.03 -0.87 -2.13
N PRO A 16 1.79 0.45 -1.97
CA PRO A 16 1.33 1.30 -3.06
C PRO A 16 2.26 1.20 -4.26
N CYS A 17 1.70 1.04 -5.47
CA CYS A 17 2.53 1.12 -6.66
C CYS A 17 3.06 2.54 -6.88
N ILE A 18 4.02 2.71 -7.80
CA ILE A 18 4.62 4.02 -8.15
C ILE A 18 3.56 5.10 -8.41
N MET A 19 2.51 4.77 -9.18
CA MET A 19 1.40 5.69 -9.47
C MET A 19 0.64 6.07 -8.19
N CYS A 20 0.25 5.07 -7.39
CA CYS A 20 -0.49 5.30 -6.15
C CYS A 20 0.33 6.12 -5.14
N ALA A 21 1.62 5.83 -4.99
CA ALA A 21 2.52 6.57 -4.11
C ALA A 21 2.61 8.05 -4.51
N GLN A 22 2.61 8.36 -5.81
CA GLN A 22 2.57 9.76 -6.27
C GLN A 22 1.25 10.44 -5.94
N VAL A 23 0.12 9.75 -6.09
CA VAL A 23 -1.20 10.29 -5.72
C VAL A 23 -1.30 10.53 -4.22
N ILE A 24 -0.79 9.61 -3.38
CA ILE A 24 -0.74 9.76 -1.92
C ILE A 24 0.01 11.04 -1.54
N THR A 25 1.16 11.32 -2.18
CA THR A 25 1.90 12.57 -1.97
C THR A 25 1.08 13.80 -2.39
N LEU A 26 0.40 13.75 -3.54
CA LEU A 26 -0.44 14.87 -4.03
C LEU A 26 -1.65 15.13 -3.10
N LEU A 27 -2.21 14.07 -2.51
CA LEU A 27 -3.31 14.15 -1.55
C LEU A 27 -2.85 14.52 -0.13
N ARG A 28 -1.54 14.56 0.12
CA ARG A 28 -0.93 14.89 1.42
C ARG A 28 -1.40 13.97 2.56
N ILE A 29 -1.60 12.68 2.24
CA ILE A 29 -1.86 11.67 3.27
C ILE A 29 -0.58 11.51 4.11
N PRO A 30 -0.62 11.70 5.44
CA PRO A 30 0.58 11.76 6.27
C PRO A 30 1.25 10.41 6.48
N VAL A 31 0.48 9.32 6.55
CA VAL A 31 0.98 7.99 6.90
C VAL A 31 0.31 6.88 6.10
N VAL A 32 1.12 5.91 5.68
CA VAL A 32 0.71 4.72 4.96
C VAL A 32 1.27 3.47 5.65
N TYR A 33 0.37 2.55 6.00
CA TYR A 33 0.68 1.24 6.53
C TYR A 33 0.42 0.18 5.45
N ALA A 34 1.42 -0.63 5.13
CA ALA A 34 1.32 -1.65 4.09
C ALA A 34 1.54 -3.06 4.65
N GLY A 35 0.78 -4.03 4.15
CA GLY A 35 0.93 -5.42 4.56
C GLY A 35 2.13 -6.12 3.95
N CYS A 36 2.14 -6.32 2.63
CA CYS A 36 3.23 -6.99 1.92
C CYS A 36 3.86 -6.12 0.83
N PRO A 37 5.13 -6.40 0.44
CA PRO A 37 5.80 -5.67 -0.64
C PRO A 37 5.12 -5.83 -2.00
N ASN A 38 5.28 -4.84 -2.87
CA ASN A 38 4.84 -4.88 -4.25
C ASN A 38 6.06 -5.03 -5.17
N THR A 39 6.46 -6.27 -5.42
CA THR A 39 7.73 -6.58 -6.10
C THR A 39 7.76 -6.17 -7.57
N LYS A 40 6.61 -5.99 -8.22
CA LYS A 40 6.55 -5.60 -9.64
C LYS A 40 6.45 -4.09 -9.84
N PHE A 41 5.74 -3.38 -8.95
CA PHE A 41 5.38 -1.99 -9.19
C PHE A 41 5.52 -1.08 -7.97
N GLY A 42 6.12 -1.53 -6.86
CA GLY A 42 6.13 -0.83 -5.58
C GLY A 42 6.80 0.54 -5.62
N GLY A 43 6.07 1.53 -5.11
CA GLY A 43 6.46 2.93 -5.06
C GLY A 43 6.98 3.39 -3.70
N CYS A 44 7.09 2.50 -2.72
CA CYS A 44 7.55 2.82 -1.37
C CYS A 44 8.82 2.05 -0.95
N GLY A 45 9.63 1.61 -1.92
CA GLY A 45 10.92 0.98 -1.68
C GLY A 45 11.17 -0.30 -2.46
N SER A 46 10.12 -1.02 -2.91
CA SER A 46 10.35 -2.27 -3.65
C SER A 46 10.91 -2.07 -5.06
N VAL A 47 10.42 -1.05 -5.78
CA VAL A 47 10.93 -0.69 -7.12
C VAL A 47 11.45 0.75 -7.13
N LEU A 48 10.66 1.67 -6.59
CA LEU A 48 11.03 3.07 -6.42
C LEU A 48 10.60 3.56 -5.05
N SER A 49 11.23 4.61 -4.56
CA SER A 49 10.96 5.18 -3.23
C SER A 49 10.29 6.55 -3.33
N ILE A 50 9.11 6.63 -3.94
CA ILE A 50 8.36 7.90 -4.11
C ILE A 50 8.07 8.58 -2.77
N HIS A 51 7.81 7.81 -1.72
CA HIS A 51 7.61 8.31 -0.35
C HIS A 51 8.81 9.13 0.19
N THR A 52 10.02 8.97 -0.35
CA THR A 52 11.21 9.76 0.01
C THR A 52 11.82 10.53 -1.16
N LEU A 53 11.31 10.32 -2.39
CA LEU A 53 11.86 10.88 -3.61
C LEU A 53 11.66 12.40 -3.66
N ARG A 54 12.72 13.10 -4.07
CA ARG A 54 12.74 14.55 -4.24
C ARG A 54 12.83 14.89 -5.73
N PRO A 55 11.79 15.48 -6.35
CA PRO A 55 11.91 16.01 -7.70
C PRO A 55 12.90 17.20 -7.70
N PRO A 56 13.80 17.31 -8.69
CA PRO A 56 14.55 18.54 -8.92
C PRO A 56 13.56 19.70 -9.14
N GLY A 57 13.74 20.82 -8.43
CA GLY A 57 12.90 22.03 -8.61
C GLY A 57 11.63 22.15 -7.76
N GLN A 58 11.40 21.26 -6.79
CA GLN A 58 10.47 21.46 -5.64
C GLN A 58 9.04 21.96 -5.94
N TRP A 59 8.34 21.38 -6.92
CA TRP A 59 6.91 21.66 -7.11
C TRP A 59 5.99 21.01 -6.06
N LEU A 60 6.50 20.06 -5.28
CA LEU A 60 5.70 19.29 -4.33
C LEU A 60 6.40 19.23 -2.97
N ARG A 61 6.39 20.35 -2.25
CA ARG A 61 6.87 20.42 -0.88
C ARG A 61 5.66 20.42 0.06
N TYR A 62 5.50 19.37 0.87
CA TYR A 62 4.65 19.49 2.07
C TYR A 62 5.40 20.39 3.06
N VAL A 63 5.02 21.66 3.12
CA VAL A 63 5.43 22.56 4.21
C VAL A 63 4.37 22.41 5.30
N SER A 64 4.79 21.95 6.47
CA SER A 64 3.94 21.89 7.65
C SER A 64 3.77 23.32 8.19
N PRO A 65 2.55 23.77 8.56
CA PRO A 65 2.28 25.16 8.97
C PRO A 65 3.04 25.63 10.22
N ASP A 66 3.64 24.71 10.97
CA ASP A 66 4.24 24.89 12.30
C ASP A 66 5.79 24.92 12.31
N SER A 67 6.43 25.00 11.14
CA SER A 67 7.88 24.78 11.00
C SER A 67 8.73 26.01 11.34
N SER A 68 8.86 26.36 12.63
CA SER A 68 9.95 27.22 13.14
C SER A 68 11.25 26.45 13.43
N ALA A 69 11.25 25.12 13.24
CA ALA A 69 12.42 24.26 13.35
C ALA A 69 13.05 24.02 11.97
N GLY A 70 14.32 24.39 11.80
CA GLY A 70 15.02 24.40 10.53
C GLY A 70 15.00 23.07 9.77
N ALA A 71 14.74 23.16 8.46
CA ALA A 71 15.25 22.38 7.33
C ALA A 71 15.54 20.86 7.46
N ALA A 72 15.01 20.16 8.46
CA ALA A 72 15.09 18.71 8.51
C ALA A 72 14.23 18.13 7.38
N LEU A 73 14.89 17.44 6.45
CA LEU A 73 14.30 16.83 5.26
C LEU A 73 13.27 15.79 5.66
N ARG A 74 11.98 16.14 5.59
CA ARG A 74 10.89 15.18 5.82
C ARG A 74 10.58 14.38 4.55
N PRO A 75 10.20 13.09 4.68
CA PRO A 75 9.66 12.31 3.57
C PRO A 75 8.33 12.91 3.09
N ASN A 76 7.92 12.55 1.88
CA ASN A 76 6.63 12.96 1.32
C ASN A 76 5.45 12.45 2.16
N PHE A 77 5.59 11.26 2.75
CA PHE A 77 4.70 10.68 3.77
C PHE A 77 5.46 9.60 4.56
N HIS A 78 5.00 9.29 5.77
CA HIS A 78 5.53 8.16 6.55
C HIS A 78 5.03 6.83 5.96
N TYR A 79 5.95 5.89 5.76
CA TYR A 79 5.64 4.56 5.22
C TYR A 79 6.10 3.49 6.21
N ASP A 80 5.17 2.64 6.63
CA ASP A 80 5.41 1.54 7.58
C ASP A 80 4.95 0.20 6.96
N PRO A 81 5.90 -0.66 6.55
CA PRO A 81 5.62 -1.96 5.94
C PRO A 81 5.48 -3.09 6.97
N GLY A 82 4.80 -4.17 6.58
CA GLY A 82 4.73 -5.42 7.35
C GLY A 82 3.41 -5.63 8.11
N HIS A 83 2.47 -4.69 8.04
CA HIS A 83 1.19 -4.75 8.76
C HIS A 83 0.33 -5.93 8.33
N ARG A 84 0.32 -7.00 9.13
CA ARG A 84 -0.39 -8.26 8.81
C ARG A 84 0.09 -8.86 7.47
N SER A 85 1.39 -8.77 7.20
CA SER A 85 2.05 -9.20 5.96
C SER A 85 1.66 -10.61 5.50
N GLN A 86 1.63 -11.56 6.44
CA GLN A 86 1.25 -12.95 6.14
C GLN A 86 -0.17 -13.03 5.54
N ARG A 87 -1.14 -12.32 6.12
CA ARG A 87 -2.52 -12.30 5.61
C ARG A 87 -2.59 -11.64 4.23
N ALA A 88 -1.83 -10.57 4.00
CA ALA A 88 -1.77 -9.91 2.71
C ALA A 88 -1.19 -10.82 1.61
N ILE A 89 -0.12 -11.57 1.93
CA ILE A 89 0.48 -12.56 1.04
C ILE A 89 -0.50 -13.69 0.73
N GLU A 90 -1.17 -14.24 1.74
CA GLU A 90 -2.17 -15.30 1.55
C GLU A 90 -3.33 -14.84 0.66
N LEU A 91 -3.81 -13.60 0.83
CA LEU A 91 -4.84 -13.02 -0.05
C LEU A 91 -4.36 -12.92 -1.51
N LEU A 92 -3.12 -12.49 -1.75
CA LEU A 92 -2.55 -12.45 -3.10
C LEU A 92 -2.39 -13.85 -3.69
N GLN A 93 -1.91 -14.82 -2.90
CA GLN A 93 -1.78 -16.22 -3.33
C GLN A 93 -3.14 -16.81 -3.70
N GLN A 94 -4.18 -16.52 -2.90
CA GLN A 94 -5.55 -16.93 -3.21
C GLN A 94 -6.04 -16.32 -4.52
N PHE A 95 -5.85 -15.01 -4.70
CA PHE A 95 -6.23 -14.30 -5.93
C PHE A 95 -5.57 -14.90 -7.17
N TYR A 96 -4.25 -15.12 -7.14
CA TYR A 96 -3.53 -15.71 -8.27
C TYR A 96 -3.79 -17.22 -8.44
N GLY A 97 -4.17 -17.92 -7.37
CA GLY A 97 -4.52 -19.34 -7.39
C GLY A 97 -5.86 -19.61 -8.10
N ARG A 98 -6.81 -18.67 -8.03
CA ARG A 98 -8.10 -18.74 -8.75
C ARG A 98 -7.95 -18.67 -10.27
N GLY A 99 -6.91 -17.98 -10.77
CA GLY A 99 -6.77 -17.65 -12.18
C GLY A 99 -7.74 -16.54 -12.62
N ASN A 100 -7.49 -15.94 -13.79
CA ASN A 100 -8.33 -14.86 -14.32
C ASN A 100 -9.46 -15.43 -15.20
N PRO A 101 -10.74 -15.43 -14.77
CA PRO A 101 -11.85 -15.97 -15.58
C PRO A 101 -12.02 -15.21 -16.90
N ASN A 102 -11.64 -13.94 -16.94
CA ASN A 102 -11.78 -13.08 -18.11
C ASN A 102 -10.62 -13.21 -19.11
N ALA A 103 -9.55 -13.93 -18.77
CA ALA A 103 -8.47 -14.18 -19.71
C ALA A 103 -8.94 -15.20 -20.77
N PRO A 104 -8.83 -14.89 -22.07
CA PRO A 104 -9.03 -15.89 -23.13
C PRO A 104 -8.12 -17.09 -22.90
N ASP A 105 -8.55 -18.29 -23.29
CA ASP A 105 -7.81 -19.52 -22.97
C ASP A 105 -6.38 -19.51 -23.49
N HIS A 106 -6.14 -18.94 -24.68
CA HIS A 106 -4.78 -18.80 -25.24
C HIS A 106 -3.87 -17.82 -24.49
N LYS A 107 -4.42 -16.97 -23.61
CA LYS A 107 -3.68 -16.04 -22.72
C LYS A 107 -3.75 -16.46 -21.26
N ARG A 108 -4.35 -17.62 -20.97
CA ARG A 108 -4.59 -18.08 -19.60
C ARG A 108 -3.32 -18.78 -19.09
N GLU A 109 -2.46 -18.03 -18.42
CA GLU A 109 -1.23 -18.58 -17.82
C GLU A 109 -1.49 -19.54 -16.65
N ARG A 110 -2.67 -19.46 -16.02
CA ARG A 110 -3.03 -20.27 -14.84
C ARG A 110 -4.42 -20.87 -15.00
N PRO A 111 -4.60 -22.17 -14.70
CA PRO A 111 -5.90 -22.80 -14.79
C PRO A 111 -6.89 -22.14 -13.82
N LEU A 112 -8.16 -22.11 -14.20
CA LEU A 112 -9.21 -21.65 -13.30
C LEU A 112 -9.42 -22.68 -12.20
N LYS A 113 -9.47 -22.19 -10.96
CA LYS A 113 -9.90 -22.97 -9.81
C LYS A 113 -11.19 -22.38 -9.28
N PHE A 114 -12.17 -23.23 -9.03
CA PHE A 114 -13.39 -22.83 -8.34
C PHE A 114 -13.09 -22.56 -6.86
N ASP A 115 -13.93 -21.77 -6.20
CA ASP A 115 -13.69 -21.35 -4.81
C ASP A 115 -13.48 -22.51 -3.84
N THR A 116 -14.12 -23.66 -4.09
CA THR A 116 -13.98 -24.89 -3.31
C THR A 116 -12.56 -25.49 -3.36
N GLU A 117 -11.77 -25.17 -4.39
CA GLU A 117 -10.43 -25.73 -4.63
C GLU A 117 -9.30 -24.79 -4.18
N VAL A 118 -9.62 -23.57 -3.75
CA VAL A 118 -8.62 -22.59 -3.30
C VAL A 118 -8.59 -22.56 -1.79
N ALA A 119 -7.40 -22.76 -1.20
CA ALA A 119 -7.22 -22.76 0.25
C ALA A 119 -7.84 -21.51 0.88
N PRO A 120 -8.67 -21.65 1.92
CA PRO A 120 -9.29 -20.52 2.58
C PRO A 120 -8.22 -19.69 3.28
N VAL A 121 -8.34 -18.38 3.17
CA VAL A 121 -7.42 -17.47 3.86
C VAL A 121 -7.75 -17.51 5.35
N ARG A 122 -6.76 -17.78 6.20
CA ARG A 122 -6.95 -18.00 7.65
C ARG A 122 -7.61 -16.80 8.32
N GLU A 123 -8.85 -16.96 8.75
CA GLU A 123 -9.63 -15.89 9.37
C GLU A 123 -9.23 -15.76 10.85
N ASN A 124 -8.20 -14.97 11.12
CA ASN A 124 -7.77 -14.69 12.48
C ASN A 124 -8.68 -13.62 13.11
N ARG A 125 -9.96 -13.97 13.33
CA ARG A 125 -10.98 -13.05 13.87
C ARG A 125 -10.58 -12.51 15.26
N HIS A 126 -9.85 -13.30 16.03
CA HIS A 126 -9.32 -12.95 17.36
C HIS A 126 -8.32 -11.78 17.35
N LEU A 127 -7.69 -11.46 16.21
CA LEU A 127 -6.81 -10.28 16.10
C LEU A 127 -7.58 -8.96 15.92
N TYR A 128 -8.90 -9.02 15.75
CA TYR A 128 -9.75 -7.82 15.59
C TYR A 128 -10.70 -7.62 16.78
N THR A 129 -10.60 -8.47 17.80
CA THR A 129 -11.37 -8.33 19.03
C THR A 129 -10.50 -7.72 20.12
N ASN A 130 -10.63 -6.39 20.25
CA ASN A 130 -10.53 -5.60 21.48
C ASN A 130 -9.18 -5.15 22.08
N ASP A 131 -8.00 -5.43 21.53
CA ASP A 131 -6.73 -4.96 22.16
C ASP A 131 -5.83 -4.07 21.29
N THR A 132 -6.29 -3.59 20.13
CA THR A 132 -5.53 -2.58 19.36
C THR A 132 -6.02 -1.18 19.72
N GLN A 133 -5.49 -0.61 20.81
CA GLN A 133 -5.51 0.83 21.02
C GLN A 133 -4.69 1.48 19.90
N TRP A 134 -5.35 2.27 19.06
CA TRP A 134 -4.73 3.16 18.06
C TRP A 134 -4.24 4.44 18.73
#